data_AF-A0A8S9M2W1-F1
#
_entry.id   AF-A0A8S9M2W1-F1
#
_cell.length_a   1.000
_cell.length_b   1.000
_cell.length_c   1.000
_cell.angle_alpha   90.00
_cell.angle_beta   90.00
_cell.angle_gamma   90.00
#
_symmetry.space_group_name_H-M   'P 1'
#
loop_
_entity.id
_entity.type
_entity.pdbx_description
1 polymer ?
#
loop_
_entity_poly.entity_id
_entity_poly.type
_entity_poly.pdbx_seq_one_letter_code
_entity_poly.pdbx_strand_id
1 'polypeptide(L)'
;MSSPEKRTSKKKKEPSPNPSLPDDFLLSCFARISTLYYPSLSLVSKSFRSLLTSPELYKVRSLSDQTECCLYILNCRSNTWSEAPSMRDHLYSLSASVLDEKIYVVGRSRDYTKSLHVFDTETQTWDPLAIRLRDGFHNKTASIDGKFLVVASNKEVVIYDLKKVRWEVVRTRSRTDCNMDLSAYCEIDNVLYSAWGGRVQMVRHEGIYRKVEKVGRTSRAHS
;
A
#
# COMPACT_ATOMS: atom_id res chain seq x y z
N MET A 1 -33.76 -74.26 -31.44
CA MET A 1 -32.38 -73.71 -31.49
C MET A 1 -32.40 -72.38 -30.76
N SER A 2 -31.97 -72.36 -29.50
CA SER A 2 -31.96 -71.15 -28.65
C SER A 2 -30.60 -70.45 -28.77
N SER A 3 -30.63 -69.16 -29.09
CA SER A 3 -29.45 -68.31 -29.27
C SER A 3 -28.94 -67.77 -27.92
N PRO A 4 -27.63 -67.75 -27.62
CA PRO A 4 -27.13 -67.34 -26.32
C PRO A 4 -26.96 -65.81 -26.21
N GLU A 5 -27.41 -65.28 -25.06
CA GLU A 5 -27.27 -63.88 -24.65
C GLU A 5 -25.80 -63.48 -24.44
N LYS A 6 -25.33 -62.43 -25.14
CA LYS A 6 -24.02 -61.82 -24.90
C LYS A 6 -24.09 -60.84 -23.72
N ARG A 7 -23.58 -61.29 -22.58
CA ARG A 7 -23.34 -60.48 -21.37
C ARG A 7 -22.04 -59.66 -21.55
N THR A 8 -22.13 -58.41 -21.99
CA THR A 8 -20.96 -57.51 -22.04
C THR A 8 -20.67 -56.92 -20.66
N SER A 9 -19.50 -57.21 -20.13
CA SER A 9 -19.02 -56.74 -18.83
C SER A 9 -18.78 -55.23 -18.83
N LYS A 10 -19.41 -54.54 -17.87
CA LYS A 10 -19.09 -53.14 -17.54
C LYS A 10 -17.68 -53.11 -16.93
N LYS A 11 -16.71 -52.51 -17.62
CA LYS A 11 -15.44 -52.09 -17.01
C LYS A 11 -15.73 -51.03 -15.94
N LYS A 12 -15.53 -51.38 -14.66
CA LYS A 12 -15.45 -50.42 -13.56
C LYS A 12 -14.24 -49.51 -13.82
N LYS A 13 -14.46 -48.20 -13.98
CA LYS A 13 -13.41 -47.21 -13.76
C LYS A 13 -13.18 -47.14 -12.26
N GLU A 14 -12.04 -47.60 -11.79
CA GLU A 14 -11.58 -47.25 -10.44
C GLU A 14 -11.35 -45.74 -10.37
N PRO A 15 -11.91 -45.04 -9.37
CA PRO A 15 -11.53 -43.66 -9.11
C PRO A 15 -10.16 -43.69 -8.44
N SER A 16 -9.15 -43.13 -9.08
CA SER A 16 -7.87 -42.83 -8.42
C SER A 16 -8.16 -41.85 -7.27
N PRO A 17 -7.85 -42.19 -6.01
CA PRO A 17 -8.03 -41.28 -4.90
C PRO A 17 -6.82 -40.33 -4.86
N ASN A 18 -6.89 -39.23 -5.61
CA ASN A 18 -6.10 -38.06 -5.23
C ASN A 18 -6.94 -37.33 -4.18
N PRO A 19 -6.60 -37.35 -2.88
CA PRO A 19 -7.22 -36.45 -1.94
C PRO A 19 -6.75 -35.05 -2.34
N SER A 20 -7.57 -34.33 -3.10
CA SER A 20 -7.41 -32.89 -3.27
C SER A 20 -7.39 -32.29 -1.88
N LEU A 21 -6.28 -31.63 -1.52
CA LEU A 21 -6.15 -30.91 -0.26
C LEU A 21 -7.36 -29.97 -0.14
N PRO A 22 -8.04 -29.87 1.02
CA PRO A 22 -9.18 -28.99 1.16
C PRO A 22 -8.79 -27.52 0.92
N ASP A 23 -9.70 -26.76 0.31
CA ASP A 23 -9.48 -25.36 -0.06
C ASP A 23 -9.02 -24.49 1.12
N ASP A 24 -9.51 -24.75 2.34
CA ASP A 24 -9.10 -24.03 3.56
C ASP A 24 -7.60 -24.19 3.87
N PHE A 25 -7.05 -25.39 3.65
CA PHE A 25 -5.62 -25.64 3.83
C PHE A 25 -4.81 -24.97 2.73
N LEU A 26 -5.30 -24.99 1.49
CA LEU A 26 -4.67 -24.29 0.37
C LEU A 26 -4.67 -22.78 0.59
N LEU A 27 -5.78 -22.19 1.06
CA LEU A 27 -5.86 -20.78 1.44
C LEU A 27 -4.86 -20.43 2.54
N SER A 28 -4.73 -21.28 3.57
CA SER A 28 -3.74 -21.10 4.63
C SER A 28 -2.30 -21.18 4.10
N CYS A 29 -2.03 -22.07 3.15
CA CYS A 29 -0.72 -22.15 2.47
C CYS A 29 -0.45 -20.93 1.61
N PHE A 30 -1.39 -20.55 0.74
CA PHE A 30 -1.26 -19.37 -0.12
C PHE A 30 -1.10 -18.10 0.70
N ALA A 31 -1.81 -17.95 1.81
CA ALA A 31 -1.70 -16.79 2.69
C ALA A 31 -0.29 -16.60 3.28
N ARG A 32 0.51 -17.68 3.40
CA ARG A 32 1.90 -17.62 3.85
C ARG A 32 2.91 -17.48 2.72
N ILE A 33 2.49 -17.70 1.49
CA ILE A 33 3.36 -17.57 0.32
C ILE A 33 3.38 -16.11 -0.11
N SER A 34 4.55 -15.67 -0.55
CA SER A 34 4.69 -14.34 -1.12
C SER A 34 3.77 -14.17 -2.32
N THR A 35 3.04 -13.06 -2.33
CA THR A 35 2.15 -12.66 -3.42
C THR A 35 2.89 -12.54 -4.76
N LEU A 36 4.22 -12.33 -4.73
CA LEU A 36 5.10 -12.39 -5.89
C LEU A 36 5.04 -13.73 -6.66
N TYR A 37 4.71 -14.83 -5.97
CA TYR A 37 4.60 -16.16 -6.58
C TYR A 37 3.19 -16.50 -7.07
N TYR A 38 2.18 -15.67 -6.78
CA TYR A 38 0.79 -15.95 -7.14
C TYR A 38 0.57 -16.07 -8.65
N PRO A 39 1.19 -15.25 -9.52
CA PRO A 39 1.09 -15.45 -10.96
C PRO A 39 1.51 -16.86 -11.37
N SER A 40 2.65 -17.34 -10.87
CA SER A 40 3.15 -18.70 -11.15
C SER A 40 2.24 -19.78 -10.58
N LEU A 41 1.75 -19.61 -9.35
CA LEU A 41 0.86 -20.57 -8.69
C LEU A 41 -0.52 -20.65 -9.37
N SER A 42 -1.01 -19.54 -9.93
CA SER A 42 -2.28 -19.50 -10.65
C SER A 42 -2.27 -20.36 -11.92
N LEU A 43 -1.07 -20.66 -12.46
CA LEU A 43 -0.90 -21.51 -13.64
C LEU A 43 -0.93 -23.01 -13.31
N VAL A 44 -0.82 -23.39 -12.03
CA VAL A 44 -0.74 -24.80 -11.60
C VAL A 44 -2.09 -25.51 -11.82
N SER A 45 -3.20 -24.87 -11.47
CA SER A 45 -4.54 -25.45 -11.66
C SER A 45 -5.64 -24.38 -11.66
N LYS A 46 -6.80 -24.73 -12.22
CA LYS A 46 -8.00 -23.88 -12.15
C LYS A 46 -8.47 -23.62 -10.71
N SER A 47 -8.32 -24.60 -9.82
CA SER A 47 -8.64 -24.47 -8.39
C SER A 47 -7.70 -23.46 -7.71
N PHE A 48 -6.38 -23.56 -7.94
CA PHE A 48 -5.41 -22.61 -7.41
C PHE A 48 -5.71 -21.19 -7.89
N ARG A 49 -5.95 -21.01 -9.19
CA ARG A 49 -6.35 -19.72 -9.74
C ARG A 49 -7.60 -19.15 -9.06
N SER A 50 -8.63 -19.98 -8.87
CA SER A 50 -9.87 -19.57 -8.21
C SER A 50 -9.64 -19.11 -6.77
N LEU A 51 -8.85 -19.86 -6.01
CA LEU A 51 -8.52 -19.56 -4.61
C LEU A 51 -7.63 -18.32 -4.47
N LEU A 52 -6.66 -18.14 -5.36
CA LEU A 52 -5.79 -16.95 -5.37
C LEU A 52 -6.54 -15.66 -5.72
N THR A 53 -7.66 -15.76 -6.44
CA THR A 53 -8.53 -14.61 -6.73
C THR A 53 -9.68 -14.43 -5.74
N SER A 54 -9.78 -15.29 -4.72
CA SER A 54 -10.93 -15.31 -3.82
C SER A 54 -10.79 -14.26 -2.70
N PRO A 55 -11.88 -13.61 -2.28
CA PRO A 55 -11.87 -12.67 -1.16
C PRO A 55 -11.56 -13.34 0.19
N GLU A 56 -11.68 -14.66 0.30
CA GLU A 56 -11.33 -15.44 1.49
C GLU A 56 -9.81 -15.43 1.73
N LEU A 57 -9.00 -15.49 0.67
CA LEU A 57 -7.54 -15.41 0.79
C LEU A 57 -7.11 -14.10 1.45
N TYR A 58 -7.76 -13.00 1.07
CA TYR A 58 -7.54 -11.70 1.70
C TYR A 58 -7.83 -11.71 3.21
N LYS A 59 -8.97 -12.29 3.61
CA LYS A 59 -9.34 -12.40 5.02
C LYS A 59 -8.29 -13.20 5.80
N VAL A 60 -7.86 -14.34 5.27
CA VAL A 60 -6.83 -15.19 5.91
C VAL A 60 -5.48 -14.46 6.00
N ARG A 61 -5.08 -13.75 4.94
CA ARG A 61 -3.86 -12.93 4.96
C ARG A 61 -3.93 -11.81 5.99
N SER A 62 -5.05 -11.10 6.08
CA SER A 62 -5.23 -10.01 7.06
C SER A 62 -5.18 -10.47 8.51
N LEU A 63 -5.56 -11.73 8.78
CA LEU A 63 -5.51 -12.36 10.10
C LEU A 63 -4.15 -13.02 10.40
N SER A 64 -3.28 -13.15 9.40
CA SER A 64 -1.97 -13.77 9.52
C SER A 64 -0.93 -12.68 9.77
N ASP A 65 0.03 -12.92 10.67
CA ASP A 65 1.18 -12.03 10.95
C ASP A 65 2.20 -11.90 9.78
N GLN A 66 1.76 -12.11 8.53
CA GLN A 66 2.62 -11.96 7.36
C GLN A 66 2.79 -10.48 7.03
N THR A 67 4.04 -10.02 7.02
CA THR A 67 4.43 -8.60 6.90
C THR A 67 4.71 -8.18 5.46
N GLU A 68 3.98 -8.74 4.49
CA GLU A 68 4.15 -8.34 3.09
C GLU A 68 3.45 -7.01 2.79
N CYS A 69 4.14 -6.14 2.06
CA CYS A 69 3.59 -4.89 1.52
C CYS A 69 2.59 -5.20 0.39
N CYS A 70 1.34 -5.48 0.76
CA CYS A 70 0.26 -5.70 -0.20
C CYS A 70 -0.51 -4.39 -0.41
N LEU A 71 -0.76 -4.03 -1.67
CA LEU A 71 -1.64 -2.91 -2.01
C LEU A 71 -3.02 -3.49 -2.37
N TYR A 72 -4.05 -3.06 -1.66
CA TYR A 72 -5.42 -3.48 -1.91
C TYR A 72 -6.23 -2.35 -2.51
N ILE A 73 -6.96 -2.66 -3.58
CA ILE A 73 -7.82 -1.74 -4.31
C ILE A 73 -9.27 -2.11 -4.00
N LEU A 74 -9.99 -1.16 -3.39
CA LEU A 74 -11.44 -1.23 -3.22
C LEU A 74 -12.14 -0.55 -4.39
N ASN A 75 -12.95 -1.31 -5.13
CA ASN A 75 -13.92 -0.72 -6.05
C ASN A 75 -15.20 -0.38 -5.27
N CYS A 76 -15.39 0.90 -4.94
CA CYS A 76 -16.54 1.36 -4.17
C CYS A 76 -17.89 1.17 -4.89
N ARG A 77 -17.91 1.06 -6.23
CA ARG A 77 -19.15 0.89 -7.00
C ARG A 77 -19.69 -0.54 -6.89
N SER A 78 -18.80 -1.53 -6.94
CA SER A 78 -19.14 -2.94 -6.84
C SER A 78 -18.98 -3.50 -5.42
N ASN A 79 -18.39 -2.73 -4.50
CA ASN A 79 -18.01 -3.17 -3.16
C ASN A 79 -17.11 -4.43 -3.18
N THR A 80 -16.19 -4.47 -4.14
CA THR A 80 -15.27 -5.60 -4.33
C THR A 80 -13.84 -5.17 -4.05
N TRP A 81 -13.13 -5.98 -3.27
CA TRP A 81 -11.70 -5.84 -3.04
C TRP A 81 -10.93 -6.64 -4.08
N SER A 82 -9.81 -6.08 -4.54
CA SER A 82 -8.83 -6.75 -5.38
C SER A 82 -7.43 -6.41 -4.89
N GLU A 83 -6.51 -7.35 -5.03
CA GLU A 83 -5.10 -7.13 -4.72
C GLU A 83 -4.39 -6.59 -5.96
N ALA A 84 -3.67 -5.48 -5.80
CA ALA A 84 -2.79 -4.95 -6.84
C ALA A 84 -1.49 -5.77 -6.90
N PRO A 85 -0.70 -5.68 -7.98
CA PRO A 85 0.61 -6.32 -8.04
C PRO A 85 1.45 -5.97 -6.81
N SER A 86 2.19 -6.95 -6.30
CA SER A 86 3.04 -6.76 -5.13
C SER A 86 4.24 -5.90 -5.45
N MET A 87 4.62 -5.07 -4.49
CA MET A 87 5.91 -4.39 -4.55
C MET A 87 7.03 -5.44 -4.46
N ARG A 88 8.10 -5.27 -5.25
CA ARG A 88 9.25 -6.20 -5.24
C ARG A 88 10.01 -6.15 -3.92
N ASP A 89 10.11 -4.95 -3.35
CA ASP A 89 10.87 -4.71 -2.12
C ASP A 89 9.98 -4.84 -0.89
N HIS A 90 10.50 -5.54 0.13
CA HIS A 90 9.82 -5.67 1.41
C HIS A 90 10.13 -4.44 2.26
N LEU A 91 9.11 -3.59 2.45
CA LEU A 91 9.22 -2.35 3.21
C LEU A 91 8.43 -2.44 4.52
N TYR A 92 8.87 -1.76 5.57
CA TYR A 92 8.26 -1.92 6.91
C TYR A 92 7.59 -0.65 7.44
N SER A 93 7.89 0.51 6.87
CA SER A 93 7.37 1.80 7.32
C SER A 93 6.85 2.57 6.13
N LEU A 94 5.60 2.30 5.76
CA LEU A 94 5.00 2.85 4.55
C LEU A 94 4.27 4.17 4.84
N SER A 95 4.43 5.13 3.95
CA SER A 95 3.50 6.25 3.81
C SER A 95 3.21 6.45 2.34
N ALA A 96 1.92 6.54 2.02
CA ALA A 96 1.42 6.66 0.67
C ALA A 96 0.74 8.02 0.47
N SER A 97 0.91 8.59 -0.72
CA SER A 97 0.18 9.78 -1.16
C SER A 97 -0.23 9.61 -2.60
N VAL A 98 -1.40 10.15 -2.96
CA VAL A 98 -1.89 10.17 -4.33
C VAL A 98 -1.49 11.50 -4.95
N LEU A 99 -0.89 11.44 -6.13
CA LEU A 99 -0.47 12.61 -6.89
C LEU A 99 -0.51 12.28 -8.39
N ASP A 100 -1.19 13.10 -9.18
CA ASP A 100 -1.30 12.93 -10.64
C ASP A 100 -1.70 11.50 -11.06
N GLU A 101 -2.78 10.98 -10.43
CA GLU A 101 -3.31 9.63 -10.67
C GLU A 101 -2.31 8.48 -10.42
N LYS A 102 -1.20 8.76 -9.73
CA LYS A 102 -0.24 7.76 -9.28
C LYS A 102 -0.19 7.72 -7.75
N ILE A 103 0.11 6.56 -7.21
CA ILE A 103 0.32 6.36 -5.77
C ILE A 103 1.81 6.32 -5.50
N TYR A 104 2.28 7.28 -4.72
CA TYR A 104 3.66 7.42 -4.29
C TYR A 104 3.81 6.81 -2.90
N VAL A 105 4.55 5.71 -2.82
CA VAL A 105 4.76 4.96 -1.59
C VAL A 105 6.21 5.10 -1.15
N VAL A 106 6.43 5.77 -0.03
CA VAL A 106 7.74 5.84 0.62
C VAL A 106 7.81 4.76 1.67
N GLY A 107 8.85 3.94 1.62
CA GLY A 107 9.10 2.89 2.58
C GLY A 107 10.55 2.80 3.02
N ARG A 108 10.78 1.93 4.01
CA ARG A 108 12.13 1.56 4.47
C ARG A 108 12.29 0.06 4.42
N SER A 109 13.37 -0.40 3.80
CA SER A 109 13.77 -1.80 3.75
C SER A 109 14.52 -2.21 5.01
N ARG A 110 14.87 -3.51 5.09
CA ARG A 110 15.54 -4.13 6.23
C ARG A 110 16.96 -3.61 6.47
N ASP A 111 17.65 -3.23 5.40
CA ASP A 111 18.98 -2.60 5.44
C ASP A 111 18.91 -1.10 5.78
N TYR A 112 17.75 -0.64 6.26
CA TYR A 112 17.47 0.75 6.65
C TYR A 112 17.47 1.73 5.48
N THR A 113 17.67 1.27 4.25
CA THR A 113 17.61 2.14 3.08
C THR A 113 16.18 2.59 2.79
N LYS A 114 16.06 3.80 2.27
CA LYS A 114 14.77 4.41 1.95
C LYS A 114 14.59 4.50 0.45
N SER A 115 13.39 4.18 0.03
CA SER A 115 13.00 4.20 -1.36
C SER A 115 11.60 4.78 -1.50
N LEU A 116 11.42 5.51 -2.59
CA LEU A 116 10.12 5.93 -3.10
C LEU A 116 9.78 5.01 -4.27
N HIS A 117 8.60 4.42 -4.19
CA HIS A 117 8.01 3.56 -5.22
C HIS A 117 6.79 4.27 -5.79
N VAL A 118 6.61 4.15 -7.11
CA VAL A 118 5.49 4.76 -7.82
C VAL A 118 4.63 3.64 -8.36
N PHE A 119 3.35 3.66 -7.99
CA PHE A 119 2.33 2.79 -8.56
C PHE A 119 1.46 3.60 -9.50
N ASP A 120 1.45 3.20 -10.77
CA ASP A 120 0.62 3.79 -11.80
C ASP A 120 -0.77 3.16 -11.74
N THR A 121 -1.80 3.98 -11.47
CA THR A 121 -3.16 3.44 -11.23
C THR A 121 -3.91 3.10 -12.52
N GLU A 122 -3.52 3.71 -13.65
CA GLU A 122 -4.10 3.44 -14.97
C GLU A 122 -3.66 2.07 -15.48
N THR A 123 -2.36 1.82 -15.45
CA THR A 123 -1.76 0.55 -15.89
C THR A 123 -1.77 -0.52 -14.80
N GLN A 124 -2.02 -0.13 -13.55
CA GLN A 124 -1.90 -0.97 -12.35
C GLN A 124 -0.53 -1.63 -12.22
N THR A 125 0.54 -0.89 -12.52
CA THR A 125 1.91 -1.39 -12.45
C THR A 125 2.78 -0.55 -11.54
N TRP A 126 3.78 -1.18 -10.92
CA TRP A 126 4.84 -0.48 -10.21
C TRP A 126 5.92 -0.05 -11.19
N ASP A 127 6.39 1.19 -11.06
CA ASP A 127 7.60 1.65 -11.72
C ASP A 127 8.76 0.68 -11.35
N PRO A 128 9.47 0.11 -12.33
CA PRO A 128 10.58 -0.78 -12.06
C PRO A 128 11.74 -0.11 -11.32
N LEU A 129 11.83 1.23 -11.34
CA LEU A 129 12.90 2.00 -10.72
C LEU A 129 12.42 2.65 -9.42
N ALA A 130 12.84 2.07 -8.30
CA ALA A 130 12.68 2.70 -7.00
C ALA A 130 13.67 3.87 -6.85
N ILE A 131 13.18 5.04 -6.41
CA ILE A 131 14.01 6.23 -6.21
C ILE A 131 14.59 6.18 -4.79
N ARG A 132 15.92 6.07 -4.68
CA ARG A 132 16.61 6.10 -3.37
C ARG A 132 16.54 7.48 -2.73
N LEU A 133 16.11 7.52 -1.47
CA LEU A 133 16.02 8.74 -0.66
C LEU A 133 17.21 8.81 0.32
N ARG A 134 17.57 10.03 0.73
CA ARG A 134 18.64 10.25 1.73
C ARG A 134 18.25 9.70 3.11
N ASP A 135 19.26 9.30 3.88
CA ASP A 135 19.12 8.84 5.26
C ASP A 135 18.74 9.99 6.21
N GLY A 136 17.89 9.69 7.21
CA GLY A 136 17.59 10.60 8.33
C GLY A 136 16.12 10.85 8.68
N PHE A 137 15.15 10.29 7.95
CA PHE A 137 13.76 10.77 8.03
C PHE A 137 12.78 9.84 8.78
N HIS A 138 11.62 10.36 9.15
CA HIS A 138 10.41 9.53 9.30
C HIS A 138 9.73 9.47 7.92
N ASN A 139 8.98 8.40 7.66
CA ASN A 139 8.40 8.17 6.33
C ASN A 139 6.99 8.74 6.32
N LYS A 140 6.86 10.04 6.04
CA LYS A 140 5.54 10.63 5.83
C LYS A 140 5.48 11.41 4.54
N THR A 141 4.47 11.06 3.75
CA THR A 141 4.16 11.67 2.48
C THR A 141 2.85 12.44 2.59
N ALA A 142 2.77 13.54 1.87
CA ALA A 142 1.54 14.26 1.56
C ALA A 142 1.66 14.81 0.13
N SER A 143 0.53 15.15 -0.48
CA SER A 143 0.50 15.93 -1.73
C SER A 143 0.00 17.35 -1.45
N ILE A 144 0.43 18.30 -2.30
CA ILE A 144 -0.02 19.69 -2.26
C ILE A 144 -0.15 20.23 -3.69
N ASP A 145 -1.21 21.00 -3.96
CA ASP A 145 -1.52 21.62 -5.27
C ASP A 145 -1.64 20.60 -6.42
N GLY A 146 -1.85 19.32 -6.11
CA GLY A 146 -1.87 18.22 -7.08
C GLY A 146 -0.59 18.05 -7.91
N LYS A 147 0.47 18.80 -7.60
CA LYS A 147 1.73 18.88 -8.39
C LYS A 147 2.96 18.49 -7.60
N PHE A 148 2.89 18.58 -6.28
CA PHE A 148 4.04 18.48 -5.42
C PHE A 148 3.86 17.34 -4.43
N LEU A 149 4.83 16.42 -4.38
CA LEU A 149 4.92 15.42 -3.32
C LEU A 149 5.76 16.00 -2.18
N VAL A 150 5.17 16.11 -1.00
CA VAL A 150 5.86 16.51 0.22
C VAL A 150 6.32 15.24 0.93
N VAL A 151 7.63 15.12 1.13
CA VAL A 151 8.23 14.11 2.01
C VAL A 151 8.77 14.82 3.23
N ALA A 152 8.13 14.61 4.38
CA ALA A 152 8.45 15.32 5.61
C ALA A 152 9.12 14.41 6.64
N SER A 153 9.94 15.04 7.47
CA SER A 153 10.66 14.41 8.56
C SER A 153 10.85 15.38 9.72
N ASN A 154 11.40 14.88 10.83
CA ASN A 154 11.77 15.71 11.98
C ASN A 154 12.88 16.75 11.64
N LYS A 155 13.65 16.56 10.56
CA LYS A 155 14.84 17.37 10.27
C LYS A 155 14.74 18.21 8.99
N GLU A 156 13.90 17.78 8.05
CA GLU A 156 13.72 18.45 6.77
C GLU A 156 12.37 18.12 6.14
N VAL A 157 11.92 19.01 5.26
CA VAL A 157 10.81 18.77 4.34
C VAL A 157 11.36 18.94 2.93
N VAL A 158 11.14 17.93 2.10
CA VAL A 158 11.53 17.95 0.69
C VAL A 158 10.27 17.92 -0.16
N ILE A 159 10.25 18.75 -1.19
CA ILE A 159 9.17 18.78 -2.17
C ILE A 159 9.69 18.21 -3.48
N TYR A 160 8.99 17.23 -4.02
CA TYR A 160 9.21 16.74 -5.38
C TYR A 160 8.34 17.53 -6.35
N ASP A 161 8.97 18.16 -7.33
CA ASP A 161 8.28 18.86 -8.43
C ASP A 161 8.09 17.88 -9.60
N LEU A 162 6.84 17.52 -9.89
CA LEU A 162 6.48 16.64 -11.01
C LEU A 162 6.91 17.18 -12.38
N LYS A 163 6.83 18.50 -12.58
CA LYS A 163 7.15 19.13 -13.88
C LYS A 163 8.65 19.11 -14.13
N LYS A 164 9.44 19.30 -13.08
CA LYS A 164 10.89 19.33 -13.17
C LYS A 164 11.54 17.96 -12.91
N VAL A 165 10.76 16.98 -12.46
CA VAL A 165 11.20 15.61 -12.10
C VAL A 165 12.41 15.68 -11.15
N ARG A 166 12.32 16.54 -10.11
CA ARG A 166 13.43 16.75 -9.17
C ARG A 166 12.96 17.09 -7.76
N TRP A 167 13.83 16.81 -6.81
CA TRP A 167 13.66 17.16 -5.40
C TRP A 167 14.16 18.59 -5.14
N GLU A 168 13.29 19.42 -4.57
CA GLU A 168 13.58 20.76 -4.10
C GLU A 168 13.50 20.75 -2.55
N VAL A 169 14.61 21.09 -1.90
CA VAL A 169 14.67 21.19 -0.44
C VAL A 169 14.01 22.48 -0.01
N VAL A 170 12.96 22.39 0.80
CA VAL A 170 12.30 23.55 1.38
C VAL A 170 13.13 24.02 2.56
N ARG A 171 13.91 25.08 2.38
CA ARG A 171 14.73 25.66 3.45
C ARG A 171 13.84 26.38 4.45
N THR A 172 13.99 26.04 5.73
CA THR A 172 13.35 26.76 6.83
C THR A 172 14.24 27.93 7.28
N ARG A 173 13.64 28.95 7.91
CA ARG A 173 14.40 30.05 8.55
C ARG A 173 15.18 29.59 9.79
N SER A 174 14.90 28.40 10.33
CA SER A 174 15.59 27.82 11.49
C SER A 174 15.54 26.29 11.49
N ARG A 175 16.65 25.65 11.85
CA ARG A 175 16.82 24.19 11.96
C ARG A 175 15.98 23.53 13.07
N THR A 176 15.33 24.33 13.92
CA THR A 176 14.38 23.87 14.96
C THR A 176 12.90 23.97 14.53
N ASP A 177 12.60 24.61 13.39
CA ASP A 177 11.23 24.79 12.87
C ASP A 177 10.83 23.75 11.81
N CYS A 178 11.72 22.80 11.48
CA CYS A 178 11.49 21.75 10.48
C CYS A 178 10.80 20.49 11.02
N ASN A 179 10.41 20.47 12.31
CA ASN A 179 9.64 19.36 12.90
C ASN A 179 8.19 19.42 12.39
N MET A 180 7.95 18.94 11.17
CA MET A 180 6.60 18.76 10.64
C MET A 180 6.18 17.31 10.87
N ASP A 181 5.25 17.11 11.80
CA ASP A 181 4.65 15.80 12.02
C ASP A 181 3.37 15.66 11.18
N LEU A 182 3.46 14.87 10.11
CA LEU A 182 2.33 14.49 9.28
C LEU A 182 1.51 13.34 9.92
N SER A 183 1.41 13.26 11.25
CA SER A 183 0.50 12.30 11.94
C SER A 183 -0.95 12.73 11.83
N ALA A 184 -1.16 14.04 11.82
CA ALA A 184 -2.44 14.67 11.59
C ALA A 184 -2.21 15.87 10.66
N TYR A 185 -2.50 15.66 9.38
CA TYR A 185 -2.40 16.70 8.36
C TYR A 185 -3.62 16.75 7.46
N CYS A 186 -3.83 17.88 6.80
CA CYS A 186 -4.78 18.01 5.70
C CYS A 186 -4.29 19.07 4.72
N GLU A 187 -4.72 18.95 3.47
CA GLU A 187 -4.55 20.00 2.47
C GLU A 187 -5.82 20.86 2.43
N ILE A 188 -5.68 22.18 2.48
CA ILE A 188 -6.75 23.16 2.29
C ILE A 188 -6.21 24.29 1.42
N ASP A 189 -6.88 24.61 0.32
CA ASP A 189 -6.51 25.70 -0.61
C ASP A 189 -5.03 25.68 -1.04
N ASN A 190 -4.54 24.50 -1.43
CA ASN A 190 -3.14 24.28 -1.83
C ASN A 190 -2.12 24.58 -0.72
N VAL A 191 -2.53 24.39 0.53
CA VAL A 191 -1.69 24.54 1.72
C VAL A 191 -1.80 23.27 2.55
N LEU A 192 -0.67 22.67 2.87
CA LEU A 192 -0.60 21.52 3.75
C LEU A 192 -0.53 21.98 5.21
N TYR A 193 -1.58 21.72 5.97
CA TYR A 193 -1.62 21.97 7.40
C TYR A 193 -1.25 20.71 8.17
N SER A 194 -0.41 20.84 9.19
CA SER A 194 -0.14 19.76 10.14
C SER A 194 -0.30 20.23 11.58
N ALA A 195 -0.91 19.40 12.42
CA ALA A 195 -1.12 19.69 13.83
C ALA A 195 -0.36 18.70 14.71
N TRP A 196 0.51 19.23 15.57
CA TRP A 196 1.22 18.42 16.57
C TRP A 196 1.56 19.23 17.81
N GLY A 197 1.40 18.63 18.99
CA GLY A 197 1.76 19.26 20.27
C GLY A 197 1.07 20.60 20.53
N GLY A 198 -0.19 20.77 20.06
CA GLY A 198 -0.96 22.01 20.20
C GLY A 198 -0.47 23.16 19.30
N ARG A 199 0.34 22.87 18.28
CA ARG A 199 0.83 23.84 17.28
C ARG A 199 0.31 23.44 15.91
N VAL A 200 -0.01 24.44 15.09
CA VAL A 200 -0.31 24.26 13.67
C VAL A 200 0.84 24.80 12.84
N GLN A 201 1.31 24.00 11.90
CA GLN A 201 2.26 24.40 10.87
C GLN A 201 1.58 24.33 9.51
N MET A 202 2.04 25.15 8.58
CA MET A 202 1.52 25.18 7.22
C MET A 202 2.69 25.15 6.23
N VAL A 203 2.56 24.36 5.17
CA VAL A 203 3.55 24.26 4.10
C VAL A 203 2.92 24.70 2.79
N ARG A 204 3.64 25.55 2.07
CA ARG A 204 3.40 25.91 0.67
C ARG A 204 4.60 25.45 -0.16
N HIS A 205 4.45 25.37 -1.47
CA HIS A 205 5.56 25.05 -2.37
C HIS A 205 6.75 26.03 -2.21
N GLU A 206 6.49 27.27 -1.81
CA GLU A 206 7.49 28.32 -1.58
C GLU A 206 8.28 28.15 -0.27
N GLY A 207 7.75 27.40 0.71
CA GLY A 207 8.28 27.47 2.07
C GLY A 207 7.41 26.81 3.14
N ILE A 208 8.03 26.55 4.30
CA ILE A 208 7.32 26.21 5.55
C ILE A 208 7.04 27.48 6.34
N TYR A 209 5.79 27.65 6.78
CA TYR A 209 5.33 28.74 7.62
C TYR A 209 4.70 28.19 8.90
N ARG A 210 4.77 28.94 10.01
CA ARG A 210 4.24 28.51 11.30
C ARG A 210 3.18 29.48 11.79
N LYS A 211 2.01 28.98 12.17
CA LYS A 211 0.97 29.77 12.85
C LYS A 211 0.73 29.19 14.25
N VAL A 212 1.23 29.88 15.27
CA VAL A 212 1.00 29.45 16.67
C VAL A 212 -0.30 30.09 17.16
N GLU A 213 -1.44 29.47 16.86
CA GLU A 213 -2.67 29.80 17.58
C GLU A 213 -2.79 28.86 18.78
N LYS A 214 -2.79 29.43 19.99
CA LYS A 214 -3.28 28.72 21.18
C LYS A 214 -4.76 28.45 20.94
N VAL A 215 -5.13 27.21 20.61
CA VAL A 215 -6.53 26.79 20.70
C VAL A 215 -6.92 26.98 22.17
N GLY A 216 -7.78 27.96 22.43
CA GLY A 216 -8.20 28.32 23.77
C GLY A 216 -8.75 27.09 24.48
N ARG A 217 -8.31 26.85 25.71
CA ARG A 217 -9.01 25.91 26.59
C ARG A 217 -10.46 26.38 26.68
N THR A 218 -11.39 25.57 26.20
CA THR A 218 -12.80 25.75 26.52
C THR A 218 -12.93 25.64 28.04
N SER A 219 -13.10 26.77 28.73
CA SER A 219 -13.51 26.77 30.12
C SER A 219 -14.87 26.08 30.19
N ARG A 220 -14.93 24.94 30.89
CA ARG A 220 -16.19 24.38 31.36
C ARG A 220 -16.88 25.47 32.18
N ALA A 221 -17.98 26.01 31.67
CA ALA A 221 -18.94 26.70 32.51
C ALA A 221 -19.53 25.64 33.44
N HIS A 222 -19.14 25.67 34.71
CA HIS A 222 -19.90 25.01 35.75
C HIS A 222 -21.16 25.83 35.98
N SER A 223 -22.30 25.14 35.83
CA SER A 223 -23.64 25.55 36.28
C SER A 223 -23.66 25.91 37.75
#